data_AF-B4SKN1-F1
#
_entry.id   AF-B4SKN1-F1
#
_cell.length_a   1.000
_cell.length_b   1.000
_cell.length_c   1.000
_cell.angle_alpha   90.00
_cell.angle_beta   90.00
_cell.angle_gamma   90.00
#
_symmetry.space_group_name_H-M   'P 1'
#
loop_
_entity.id
_entity.type
_entity.pdbx_description
1 polymer ?
#
loop_
_entity_poly.entity_id
_entity_poly.type
_entity_poly.pdbx_seq_one_letter_code
_entity_poly.pdbx_strand_id
1 'polypeptide(L)'
;MKKRLIVTGLACLMLVACANPKNTVIPQDVDQLATIKPELEKLTPEEQQLAAAYIVRVTLTSKMAGVFGGKEGQGIPAGMTLGKAVEEQRRFIEERKAEEARQAALKAELEARREAAMKPLREAVTVTVVSKDIEVQRSHGITTDELLVVDFGYQNNTGKDIAGVKGYVSVRDLFGEEISGFAITNDVTIPAGQSVIWQGSRSVRFAQTKSNDRKLASLDESKYTVVWTPEAVVFVDGSSLTLPQDTAS
;
A
#
# COMPACT_ATOMS: atom_id res chain seq x y z
N MET A 1 -83.59 -41.55 -32.92
CA MET A 1 -83.24 -41.77 -31.49
C MET A 1 -81.78 -42.20 -31.38
N LYS A 2 -81.05 -41.67 -30.37
CA LYS A 2 -79.72 -42.07 -29.82
C LYS A 2 -78.49 -41.82 -30.75
N LYS A 3 -77.67 -40.76 -30.60
CA LYS A 3 -76.71 -40.28 -29.55
C LYS A 3 -75.48 -41.18 -29.29
N ARG A 4 -74.30 -40.49 -29.34
CA ARG A 4 -72.97 -40.70 -28.69
C ARG A 4 -71.85 -41.21 -29.60
N LEU A 5 -70.58 -40.81 -29.52
CA LEU A 5 -69.80 -39.66 -29.00
C LEU A 5 -68.29 -40.07 -29.15
N ILE A 6 -67.40 -39.20 -29.69
CA ILE A 6 -65.93 -39.01 -29.43
C ILE A 6 -65.01 -40.24 -29.71
N VAL A 7 -63.74 -40.19 -30.16
CA VAL A 7 -62.62 -39.29 -29.89
C VAL A 7 -61.56 -39.38 -30.98
N THR A 8 -61.20 -38.23 -31.56
CA THR A 8 -59.93 -38.02 -32.27
C THR A 8 -58.99 -37.35 -31.28
N GLY A 9 -57.97 -38.08 -30.80
CA GLY A 9 -57.05 -37.64 -29.75
C GLY A 9 -55.62 -37.54 -30.26
N LEU A 10 -55.23 -36.30 -30.52
CA LEU A 10 -53.93 -35.75 -30.89
C LEU A 10 -52.73 -36.49 -30.28
N ALA A 11 -51.82 -36.98 -31.14
CA ALA A 11 -50.51 -37.46 -30.73
C ALA A 11 -49.67 -36.29 -30.18
N CYS A 12 -49.40 -36.32 -28.87
CA CYS A 12 -48.42 -35.44 -28.24
C CYS A 12 -47.03 -35.74 -28.78
N LEU A 13 -46.55 -34.90 -29.71
CA LEU A 13 -45.13 -34.78 -30.01
C LEU A 13 -44.42 -34.29 -28.74
N MET A 14 -43.56 -35.15 -28.18
CA MET A 14 -42.59 -34.75 -27.17
C MET A 14 -41.62 -33.75 -27.78
N LEU A 15 -41.79 -32.47 -27.46
CA LEU A 15 -40.73 -31.47 -27.57
C LEU A 15 -39.70 -31.77 -26.48
N VAL A 16 -38.78 -32.69 -26.76
CA VAL A 16 -37.47 -32.65 -26.12
C VAL A 16 -36.79 -31.40 -26.68
N ALA A 17 -37.12 -30.25 -26.08
CA ALA A 17 -36.31 -29.07 -26.27
C ALA A 17 -34.92 -29.44 -25.76
N CYS A 18 -33.95 -29.54 -26.66
CA CYS A 18 -32.54 -29.45 -26.31
C CYS A 18 -32.31 -28.08 -25.68
N ALA A 19 -32.69 -27.93 -24.42
CA ALA A 19 -32.54 -26.70 -23.68
C ALA A 19 -31.04 -26.48 -23.50
N ASN A 20 -30.53 -25.43 -24.12
CA ASN A 20 -29.15 -25.01 -23.94
C ASN A 20 -28.96 -24.70 -22.43
N PRO A 21 -28.05 -25.40 -21.72
CA PRO A 21 -27.86 -25.21 -20.28
C PRO A 21 -27.51 -23.76 -19.90
N LYS A 22 -26.97 -22.97 -20.84
CA LYS A 22 -26.68 -21.53 -20.64
C LYS A 22 -27.93 -20.66 -20.46
N ASN A 23 -29.11 -21.13 -20.86
CA ASN A 23 -30.37 -20.41 -20.70
C ASN A 23 -31.03 -20.63 -19.33
N THR A 24 -30.51 -21.56 -18.51
CA THR A 24 -31.02 -21.84 -17.17
C THR A 24 -30.88 -20.60 -16.29
N VAL A 25 -31.99 -20.17 -15.69
CA VAL A 25 -32.05 -19.03 -14.77
C VAL A 25 -31.46 -19.44 -13.42
N ILE A 26 -30.59 -18.61 -12.87
CA ILE A 26 -30.00 -18.81 -11.55
C ILE A 26 -31.01 -18.31 -10.50
N PRO A 27 -31.41 -19.16 -9.53
CA PRO A 27 -32.26 -18.74 -8.42
C PRO A 27 -31.61 -17.60 -7.63
N GLN A 28 -32.42 -16.62 -7.21
CA GLN A 28 -31.93 -15.54 -6.35
C GLN A 28 -31.70 -16.02 -4.91
N ASP A 29 -32.43 -17.06 -4.52
CA ASP A 29 -32.32 -17.72 -3.23
C ASP A 29 -31.15 -18.72 -3.25
N VAL A 30 -30.20 -18.52 -2.32
CA VAL A 30 -28.99 -19.34 -2.18
C VAL A 30 -29.35 -20.79 -1.85
N ASP A 31 -30.44 -21.02 -1.12
CA ASP A 31 -30.88 -22.37 -0.73
C ASP A 31 -31.42 -23.16 -1.93
N GLN A 32 -31.78 -22.46 -3.01
CA GLN A 32 -32.31 -23.06 -4.24
C GLN A 32 -31.22 -23.32 -5.30
N LEU A 33 -29.95 -22.97 -5.04
CA LEU A 33 -28.85 -23.19 -5.99
C LEU A 33 -28.61 -24.67 -6.34
N ALA A 34 -29.03 -25.60 -5.47
CA ALA A 34 -28.94 -27.04 -5.76
C ALA A 34 -29.79 -27.45 -6.99
N THR A 35 -30.84 -26.68 -7.33
CA THR A 35 -31.76 -26.98 -8.43
C THR A 35 -31.12 -26.80 -9.82
N ILE A 36 -30.09 -25.97 -9.93
CA ILE A 36 -29.39 -25.70 -11.20
C ILE A 36 -28.14 -26.56 -11.41
N LYS A 37 -27.74 -27.36 -10.42
CA LYS A 37 -26.58 -28.27 -10.48
C LYS A 37 -26.53 -29.16 -11.74
N PRO A 38 -27.61 -29.86 -12.16
CA PRO A 38 -27.55 -30.71 -13.35
C PRO A 38 -27.38 -29.92 -14.66
N GLU A 39 -27.79 -28.66 -14.70
CA GLU A 39 -27.58 -27.78 -15.87
C GLU A 39 -26.18 -27.15 -15.85
N LEU A 40 -25.65 -26.85 -14.66
CA LEU A 40 -24.27 -26.41 -14.47
C LEU A 40 -23.29 -27.50 -14.94
N GLU A 41 -23.50 -28.76 -14.54
CA GLU A 41 -22.65 -29.91 -14.92
C GLU A 41 -22.60 -30.18 -16.43
N LYS A 42 -23.57 -29.67 -17.21
CA LYS A 42 -23.60 -29.75 -18.68
C LYS A 42 -22.76 -28.67 -19.37
N LEU A 43 -22.30 -27.65 -18.65
CA LEU A 43 -21.38 -26.63 -19.19
C LEU A 43 -19.96 -27.19 -19.32
N THR A 44 -19.10 -26.49 -20.07
CA THR A 44 -17.68 -26.81 -20.10
C THR A 44 -17.02 -26.56 -18.74
N PRO A 45 -15.91 -27.24 -18.40
CA PRO A 45 -15.26 -27.07 -17.08
C PRO A 45 -14.90 -25.61 -16.74
N GLU A 46 -14.47 -24.82 -17.73
CA GLU A 46 -14.17 -23.39 -17.56
C GLU A 46 -15.45 -22.59 -17.25
N GLU A 47 -16.54 -22.84 -17.98
CA GLU A 47 -17.82 -22.16 -17.78
C GLU A 47 -18.48 -22.53 -16.45
N GLN A 48 -18.33 -23.78 -16.00
CA GLN A 48 -18.74 -24.20 -14.67
C GLN A 48 -18.05 -23.37 -13.58
N GLN A 49 -16.73 -23.22 -13.69
CA GLN A 49 -15.94 -22.43 -12.75
C GLN A 49 -16.33 -20.96 -12.77
N LEU A 50 -16.52 -20.38 -13.95
CA LEU A 50 -16.92 -18.97 -14.10
C LEU A 50 -18.33 -18.71 -13.53
N ALA A 51 -19.30 -19.58 -13.83
CA ALA A 51 -20.64 -19.47 -13.27
C ALA A 51 -20.65 -19.63 -11.74
N ALA A 52 -19.92 -20.61 -11.21
CA ALA A 52 -19.79 -20.80 -9.77
C ALA A 52 -19.11 -19.60 -9.09
N ALA A 53 -18.02 -19.08 -9.67
CA ALA A 53 -17.30 -17.92 -9.17
C ALA A 53 -18.17 -16.65 -9.19
N TYR A 54 -19.02 -16.46 -10.21
CA TYR A 54 -20.01 -15.39 -10.25
C TYR A 54 -20.98 -15.50 -9.06
N ILE A 55 -21.59 -16.67 -8.88
CA ILE A 55 -22.58 -16.92 -7.83
C ILE A 55 -21.95 -16.63 -6.46
N VAL A 56 -20.75 -17.16 -6.19
CA VAL A 56 -20.02 -16.91 -4.96
C VAL A 56 -19.73 -15.42 -4.78
N ARG A 57 -19.21 -14.73 -5.81
CA ARG A 57 -18.91 -13.29 -5.76
C ARG A 57 -20.12 -12.48 -5.35
N VAL A 58 -21.24 -12.61 -6.07
CA VAL A 58 -22.42 -11.77 -5.83
C VAL A 58 -23.14 -12.12 -4.53
N THR A 59 -23.11 -13.39 -4.10
CA THR A 59 -23.72 -13.82 -2.84
C THR A 59 -22.89 -13.45 -1.61
N LEU A 60 -21.55 -13.50 -1.71
CA LEU A 60 -20.67 -13.01 -0.65
C LEU A 60 -20.73 -11.49 -0.55
N THR A 61 -20.72 -10.76 -1.67
CA THR A 61 -20.88 -9.30 -1.67
C THR A 61 -22.22 -8.87 -1.07
N SER A 62 -23.33 -9.56 -1.38
CA SER A 62 -24.63 -9.23 -0.80
C SER A 62 -24.72 -9.54 0.70
N LYS A 63 -24.12 -10.64 1.17
CA LYS A 63 -24.11 -11.02 2.60
C LYS A 63 -23.16 -10.19 3.47
N MET A 64 -22.07 -9.67 2.89
CA MET A 64 -21.02 -8.97 3.64
C MET A 64 -21.12 -7.43 3.57
N ALA A 65 -21.93 -6.88 2.66
CA ALA A 65 -22.10 -5.43 2.51
C ALA A 65 -22.59 -4.74 3.79
N GLY A 66 -23.42 -5.39 4.60
CA GLY A 66 -23.90 -4.86 5.89
C GLY A 66 -22.85 -4.81 7.00
N VAL A 67 -21.69 -5.45 6.84
CA VAL A 67 -20.66 -5.56 7.89
C VAL A 67 -19.51 -4.56 7.69
N PHE A 68 -19.23 -4.14 6.44
CA PHE A 68 -18.10 -3.26 6.09
C PHE A 68 -18.51 -1.85 5.65
N GLY A 69 -19.74 -1.42 5.94
CA GLY A 69 -20.22 -0.05 5.63
C GLY A 69 -20.38 0.24 4.13
N GLY A 70 -20.38 -0.80 3.28
CA GLY A 70 -20.67 -0.69 1.85
C GLY A 70 -22.17 -0.71 1.56
N LYS A 71 -22.59 -0.21 0.39
CA LYS A 71 -23.98 -0.34 -0.07
C LYS A 71 -24.32 -1.83 -0.25
N GLU A 72 -25.49 -2.27 0.22
CA GLU A 72 -26.01 -3.62 0.01
C GLU A 72 -25.89 -4.02 -1.47
N GLY A 73 -25.12 -5.07 -1.75
CA GLY A 73 -25.13 -5.69 -3.07
C GLY A 73 -26.47 -6.37 -3.29
N GLN A 74 -27.12 -6.17 -4.44
CA GLN A 74 -28.45 -6.72 -4.76
C GLN A 74 -28.51 -8.27 -4.91
N GLY A 75 -27.46 -9.00 -4.52
CA GLY A 75 -27.38 -10.45 -4.71
C GLY A 75 -27.40 -10.85 -6.19
N ILE A 76 -27.92 -12.03 -6.49
CA ILE A 76 -28.10 -12.51 -7.86
C ILE A 76 -29.27 -11.73 -8.50
N PRO A 77 -29.06 -11.00 -9.60
CA PRO A 77 -30.13 -10.25 -10.26
C PRO A 77 -31.22 -11.17 -10.81
N ALA A 78 -32.48 -10.70 -10.78
CA ALA A 78 -33.59 -11.45 -11.35
C ALA A 78 -33.38 -11.70 -12.85
N GLY A 79 -33.61 -12.93 -13.30
CA GLY A 79 -33.43 -13.33 -14.71
C GLY A 79 -31.97 -13.47 -15.15
N MET A 80 -31.01 -13.50 -14.21
CA MET A 80 -29.63 -13.89 -14.51
C MET A 80 -29.59 -15.36 -14.93
N THR A 81 -28.93 -15.66 -16.05
CA THR A 81 -28.78 -17.05 -16.54
C THR A 81 -27.35 -17.53 -16.36
N LEU A 82 -27.14 -18.85 -16.43
CA LEU A 82 -25.79 -19.45 -16.43
C LEU A 82 -24.88 -18.84 -17.51
N GLY A 83 -25.39 -18.62 -18.72
CA GLY A 83 -24.64 -17.97 -19.81
C GLY A 83 -24.24 -16.54 -19.49
N LYS A 84 -25.18 -15.73 -18.98
CA LYS A 84 -24.89 -14.34 -18.60
C LYS A 84 -23.93 -14.25 -17.42
N ALA A 85 -24.03 -15.18 -16.46
CA ALA A 85 -23.12 -15.25 -15.31
C ALA A 85 -21.67 -15.56 -15.74
N VAL A 86 -21.49 -16.46 -16.71
CA VAL A 86 -20.17 -16.74 -17.31
C VAL A 86 -19.60 -15.51 -17.98
N GLU A 87 -20.39 -14.80 -18.81
CA GLU A 87 -19.95 -13.58 -19.50
C GLU A 87 -19.60 -12.45 -18.52
N GLU A 88 -20.44 -12.22 -17.51
CA GLU A 88 -20.21 -11.29 -16.40
C GLU A 88 -18.93 -11.61 -15.63
N GLN A 89 -18.70 -12.89 -15.31
CA GLN A 89 -17.51 -13.27 -14.59
C GLN A 89 -16.25 -13.12 -15.43
N ARG A 90 -16.29 -13.48 -16.72
CA ARG A 90 -15.16 -13.24 -17.63
C ARG A 90 -14.84 -11.76 -17.72
N ARG A 91 -15.85 -10.92 -17.94
CA ARG A 91 -15.65 -9.47 -18.04
C ARG A 91 -15.08 -8.90 -16.73
N PHE A 92 -15.61 -9.31 -15.59
CA PHE A 92 -15.08 -8.91 -14.29
C PHE A 92 -13.62 -9.34 -14.08
N ILE A 93 -13.24 -10.57 -14.46
CA ILE A 93 -11.86 -11.03 -14.34
C ILE A 93 -10.93 -10.18 -15.23
N GLU A 94 -11.32 -9.90 -16.47
CA GLU A 94 -10.52 -9.08 -17.38
C GLU A 94 -10.42 -7.63 -16.92
N GLU A 95 -11.52 -7.04 -16.44
CA GLU A 95 -11.52 -5.70 -15.82
C GLU A 95 -10.63 -5.65 -14.58
N ARG A 96 -10.70 -6.67 -13.70
CA ARG A 96 -9.86 -6.79 -12.50
C ARG A 96 -8.39 -6.94 -12.85
N LYS A 97 -8.04 -7.80 -13.81
CA LYS A 97 -6.66 -7.93 -14.28
C LYS A 97 -6.15 -6.62 -14.88
N ALA A 98 -6.97 -5.93 -15.67
CA ALA A 98 -6.61 -4.64 -16.25
C ALA A 98 -6.39 -3.58 -15.16
N GLU A 99 -7.24 -3.53 -14.15
CA GLU A 99 -7.11 -2.60 -13.03
C GLU A 99 -5.91 -2.94 -12.14
N GLU A 100 -5.72 -4.21 -11.78
CA GLU A 100 -4.54 -4.68 -11.03
C GLU A 100 -3.25 -4.41 -11.79
N ALA A 101 -3.24 -4.59 -13.11
CA ALA A 101 -2.10 -4.24 -13.96
C ALA A 101 -1.84 -2.73 -13.99
N ARG A 102 -2.89 -1.89 -14.06
CA ARG A 102 -2.75 -0.43 -13.97
C ARG A 102 -2.23 0.00 -12.60
N GLN A 103 -2.76 -0.56 -11.51
CA GLN A 103 -2.33 -0.26 -10.15
C GLN A 103 -0.88 -0.71 -9.92
N ALA A 104 -0.51 -1.90 -10.38
CA ALA A 104 0.85 -2.41 -10.30
C ALA A 104 1.81 -1.56 -11.14
N ALA A 105 1.42 -1.16 -12.35
CA ALA A 105 2.21 -0.29 -13.21
C ALA A 105 2.40 1.09 -12.58
N LEU A 106 1.34 1.71 -12.07
CA LEU A 106 1.41 3.01 -11.38
C LEU A 106 2.29 2.92 -10.13
N LYS A 107 2.11 1.88 -9.30
CA LYS A 107 2.95 1.64 -8.12
C LYS A 107 4.43 1.49 -8.52
N ALA A 108 4.72 0.67 -9.53
CA ALA A 108 6.08 0.45 -10.00
C ALA A 108 6.70 1.73 -10.58
N GLU A 109 5.92 2.53 -11.33
CA GLU A 109 6.36 3.82 -11.86
C GLU A 109 6.68 4.82 -10.73
N LEU A 110 5.81 4.92 -9.72
CA LEU A 110 6.03 5.81 -8.58
C LEU A 110 7.23 5.38 -7.72
N GLU A 111 7.38 4.08 -7.47
CA GLU A 111 8.55 3.52 -6.76
C GLU A 111 9.83 3.76 -7.55
N ALA A 112 9.83 3.51 -8.86
CA ALA A 112 10.98 3.76 -9.72
C ALA A 112 11.34 5.26 -9.78
N ARG A 113 10.34 6.15 -9.88
CA ARG A 113 10.53 7.60 -9.86
C ARG A 113 11.09 8.07 -8.53
N ARG A 114 10.59 7.54 -7.42
CA ARG A 114 11.08 7.84 -6.08
C ARG A 114 12.52 7.37 -5.89
N GLU A 115 12.85 6.15 -6.27
CA GLU A 115 14.23 5.64 -6.18
C GLU A 115 15.19 6.39 -7.10
N ALA A 116 14.75 6.74 -8.32
CA ALA A 116 15.55 7.55 -9.23
C ALA A 116 15.84 8.96 -8.68
N ALA A 117 14.93 9.54 -7.90
CA ALA A 117 15.14 10.82 -7.22
C ALA A 117 15.92 10.69 -5.90
N MET A 118 15.71 9.61 -5.14
CA MET A 118 16.43 9.34 -3.88
C MET A 118 17.90 9.01 -4.10
N LYS A 119 18.23 8.30 -5.19
CA LYS A 119 19.62 7.90 -5.48
C LYS A 119 20.59 9.09 -5.53
N PRO A 120 20.37 10.14 -6.35
CA PRO A 120 21.29 11.30 -6.39
C PRO A 120 21.30 12.06 -5.06
N LEU A 121 20.20 12.09 -4.31
CA LEU A 121 20.16 12.69 -2.97
C LEU A 121 21.05 11.94 -1.96
N ARG A 122 20.99 10.60 -1.94
CA ARG A 122 21.84 9.76 -1.08
C ARG A 122 23.31 9.83 -1.47
N GLU A 123 23.58 9.93 -2.77
CA GLU A 123 24.94 10.07 -3.29
C GLU A 123 25.52 11.45 -2.99
N ALA A 124 24.71 12.51 -3.00
CA ALA A 124 25.18 13.89 -2.80
C ALA A 124 25.76 14.15 -1.41
N VAL A 125 25.13 13.60 -0.35
CA VAL A 125 25.53 13.86 1.04
C VAL A 125 25.51 12.59 1.86
N THR A 126 26.63 12.31 2.52
CA THR A 126 26.70 11.30 3.57
C THR A 126 26.56 11.96 4.93
N VAL A 127 25.71 11.40 5.78
CA VAL A 127 25.49 11.87 7.15
C VAL A 127 25.78 10.75 8.13
N THR A 128 26.53 11.05 9.18
CA THR A 128 26.83 10.13 10.28
C THR A 128 26.75 10.82 11.63
N VAL A 129 26.73 10.04 12.70
CA VAL A 129 26.92 10.52 14.08
C VAL A 129 28.40 10.41 14.41
N VAL A 130 29.03 11.52 14.76
CA VAL A 130 30.45 11.64 15.14
C VAL A 130 30.63 11.51 16.64
N SER A 131 29.74 12.14 17.41
CA SER A 131 29.77 12.11 18.86
C SER A 131 28.35 12.20 19.41
N LYS A 132 28.16 11.73 20.64
CA LYS A 132 26.90 11.80 21.36
C LYS A 132 27.15 11.79 22.86
N ASP A 133 26.48 12.68 23.59
CA ASP A 133 26.59 12.74 25.05
C ASP A 133 25.33 13.36 25.69
N ILE A 134 25.19 13.19 27.01
CA ILE A 134 24.20 13.90 27.81
C ILE A 134 24.86 15.07 28.54
N GLU A 135 24.49 16.29 28.15
CA GLU A 135 24.88 17.50 28.85
C GLU A 135 23.85 17.86 29.93
N VAL A 136 24.30 17.93 31.19
CA VAL A 136 23.44 18.28 32.32
C VAL A 136 23.45 19.79 32.55
N GLN A 137 22.34 20.46 32.26
CA GLN A 137 22.18 21.88 32.53
C GLN A 137 21.74 22.11 33.97
N ARG A 138 22.52 22.92 34.70
CA ARG A 138 22.26 23.28 36.10
C ARG A 138 22.10 24.78 36.26
N SER A 139 21.15 25.19 37.09
CA SER A 139 20.95 26.56 37.53
C SER A 139 20.84 26.58 39.04
N HIS A 140 21.64 27.40 39.72
CA HIS A 140 21.66 27.52 41.19
C HIS A 140 21.82 26.17 41.93
N GLY A 141 22.61 25.25 41.38
CA GLY A 141 22.82 23.91 41.94
C GLY A 141 21.71 22.89 41.66
N ILE A 142 20.64 23.29 40.96
CA ILE A 142 19.52 22.42 40.59
C ILE A 142 19.62 22.04 39.11
N THR A 143 19.53 20.75 38.80
CA THR A 143 19.41 20.28 37.41
C THR A 143 18.11 20.80 36.80
N THR A 144 18.25 21.66 35.79
CA THR A 144 17.12 22.27 35.09
C THR A 144 16.72 21.44 33.88
N ASP A 145 17.71 20.90 33.16
CA ASP A 145 17.48 20.01 32.01
C ASP A 145 18.66 19.07 31.78
N GLU A 146 18.42 18.06 30.95
CA GLU A 146 19.44 17.21 30.37
C GLU A 146 19.26 17.20 28.86
N LEU A 147 20.31 17.61 28.15
CA LEU A 147 20.29 17.67 26.69
C LEU A 147 21.04 16.48 26.14
N LEU A 148 20.42 15.75 25.22
CA LEU A 148 21.17 14.92 24.30
C LEU A 148 21.85 15.87 23.30
N VAL A 149 23.17 15.86 23.31
CA VAL A 149 24.02 16.56 22.35
C VAL A 149 24.56 15.54 21.36
N VAL A 150 24.42 15.81 20.07
CA VAL A 150 24.88 14.92 19.00
C VAL A 150 25.60 15.72 17.95
N ASP A 151 26.83 15.33 17.64
CA ASP A 151 27.57 15.86 16.50
C ASP A 151 27.25 15.04 15.27
N PHE A 152 26.68 15.67 14.26
CA PHE A 152 26.46 15.08 12.96
C PHE A 152 27.57 15.49 12.01
N GLY A 153 28.24 14.50 11.42
CA GLY A 153 29.21 14.70 10.35
C GLY A 153 28.50 14.66 9.01
N TYR A 154 28.68 15.69 8.20
CA TYR A 154 28.15 15.79 6.84
C TYR A 154 29.31 15.84 5.85
N GLN A 155 29.37 14.89 4.93
CA GLN A 155 30.31 14.91 3.81
C GLN A 155 29.56 15.29 2.53
N ASN A 156 30.01 16.35 1.87
CA ASN A 156 29.57 16.70 0.53
C ASN A 156 30.36 15.85 -0.49
N ASN A 157 29.66 14.99 -1.21
CA ASN A 157 30.26 14.11 -2.23
C ASN A 157 30.13 14.69 -3.65
N THR A 158 29.54 15.88 -3.77
CA THR A 158 29.32 16.54 -5.06
C THR A 158 30.49 17.47 -5.42
N GLY A 159 30.54 17.87 -6.69
CA GLY A 159 31.45 18.91 -7.17
C GLY A 159 30.93 20.35 -6.97
N LYS A 160 29.86 20.54 -6.21
CA LYS A 160 29.24 21.85 -5.97
C LYS A 160 29.16 22.13 -4.47
N ASP A 161 29.26 23.40 -4.10
CA ASP A 161 29.02 23.81 -2.73
C ASP A 161 27.53 23.66 -2.39
N ILE A 162 27.25 23.00 -1.27
CA ILE A 162 25.90 22.80 -0.75
C ILE A 162 25.59 23.96 0.18
N ALA A 163 24.48 24.63 -0.05
CA ALA A 163 23.97 25.71 0.79
C ALA A 163 23.12 25.18 1.96
N GLY A 164 22.48 24.03 1.79
CA GLY A 164 21.72 23.42 2.87
C GLY A 164 21.23 22.01 2.57
N VAL A 165 20.98 21.25 3.63
CA VAL A 165 20.52 19.87 3.60
C VAL A 165 19.29 19.70 4.49
N LYS A 166 18.32 18.93 3.99
CA LYS A 166 17.12 18.56 4.73
C LYS A 166 16.89 17.06 4.63
N GLY A 167 16.49 16.45 5.74
CA GLY A 167 16.09 15.05 5.77
C GLY A 167 15.97 14.51 7.18
N TYR A 168 16.03 13.19 7.31
CA TYR A 168 15.86 12.49 8.57
C TYR A 168 17.02 11.53 8.84
N VAL A 169 17.60 11.63 10.02
CA VAL A 169 18.59 10.66 10.53
C VAL A 169 17.88 9.74 11.51
N SER A 170 17.87 8.44 11.22
CA SER A 170 17.34 7.38 12.09
C SER A 170 18.51 6.59 12.67
N VAL A 171 18.65 6.59 13.99
CA VAL A 171 19.63 5.76 14.70
C VAL A 171 18.94 4.50 15.17
N ARG A 172 19.38 3.35 14.65
CA ARG A 172 18.73 2.05 14.85
C ARG A 172 19.63 1.09 15.60
N ASP A 173 19.06 0.23 16.41
CA ASP A 173 19.81 -0.83 17.09
C ASP A 173 20.23 -1.96 16.14
N LEU A 174 20.89 -2.98 16.68
CA LEU A 174 21.35 -4.16 15.94
C LEU A 174 20.22 -4.98 15.31
N PHE A 175 18.97 -4.80 15.76
CA PHE A 175 17.80 -5.47 15.23
C PHE A 175 17.04 -4.59 14.22
N GLY A 176 17.52 -3.37 13.97
CA GLY A 176 16.92 -2.41 13.04
C GLY A 176 15.78 -1.59 13.65
N GLU A 177 15.54 -1.68 14.95
CA GLU A 177 14.54 -0.85 15.64
C GLU A 177 15.11 0.56 15.87
N GLU A 178 14.31 1.59 15.59
CA GLU A 178 14.73 2.98 15.82
C GLU A 178 14.83 3.28 17.32
N ILE A 179 16.03 3.63 17.76
CA ILE A 179 16.33 4.08 19.13
C ILE A 179 15.98 5.55 19.28
N SER A 180 16.37 6.34 18.27
CA SER A 180 16.22 7.79 18.25
C SER A 180 16.35 8.29 16.81
N GLY A 181 15.64 9.37 16.48
CA GLY A 181 15.80 10.00 15.17
C GLY A 181 15.65 11.51 15.20
N PHE A 182 16.16 12.15 14.15
CA PHE A 182 16.40 13.58 14.07
C PHE A 182 15.93 14.10 12.71
N ALA A 183 14.98 15.03 12.75
CA ALA A 183 14.66 15.84 11.58
C ALA A 183 15.75 16.92 11.43
N ILE A 184 16.53 16.82 10.35
CA ILE A 184 17.62 17.73 10.04
C ILE A 184 17.11 18.78 9.07
N THR A 185 17.32 20.04 9.41
CA THR A 185 17.26 21.18 8.49
C THR A 185 18.48 22.03 8.82
N ASN A 186 19.50 21.94 7.97
CA ASN A 186 20.78 22.60 8.19
C ASN A 186 21.10 23.48 6.98
N ASP A 187 21.35 24.75 7.23
CA ASP A 187 21.65 25.82 6.27
C ASP A 187 23.13 26.25 6.31
N VAL A 188 23.98 25.47 6.99
CA VAL A 188 25.43 25.64 6.96
C VAL A 188 25.96 25.19 5.61
N THR A 189 26.77 26.05 4.99
CA THR A 189 27.41 25.74 3.71
C THR A 189 28.44 24.62 3.87
N ILE A 190 28.36 23.61 3.02
CA ILE A 190 29.28 22.48 2.95
C ILE A 190 30.05 22.57 1.62
N PRO A 191 31.33 22.98 1.62
CA PRO A 191 32.09 23.10 0.38
C PRO A 191 32.20 21.77 -0.37
N ALA A 192 32.34 21.83 -1.70
CA ALA A 192 32.49 20.67 -2.56
C ALA A 192 33.60 19.72 -2.07
N GLY A 193 33.28 18.44 -1.94
CA GLY A 193 34.24 17.41 -1.48
C GLY A 193 34.66 17.51 -0.02
N GLN A 194 34.13 18.46 0.77
CA GLN A 194 34.52 18.67 2.16
C GLN A 194 33.52 18.07 3.16
N SER A 195 33.98 17.90 4.38
CA SER A 195 33.16 17.54 5.54
C SER A 195 32.98 18.72 6.48
N VAL A 196 31.80 18.83 7.09
CA VAL A 196 31.53 19.71 8.23
C VAL A 196 30.89 18.93 9.37
N ILE A 197 31.09 19.40 10.59
CA ILE A 197 30.39 18.90 11.77
C ILE A 197 29.36 19.93 12.18
N TRP A 198 28.14 19.49 12.44
CA TRP A 198 27.09 20.32 13.02
C TRP A 198 26.53 19.64 14.25
N GLN A 199 26.47 20.41 15.34
CA GLN A 199 26.00 19.95 16.63
C GLN A 199 24.50 20.20 16.75
N GLY A 200 23.74 19.12 16.89
CA GLY A 200 22.35 19.18 17.30
C GLY A 200 22.23 18.97 18.80
N SER A 201 21.21 19.57 19.41
CA SER A 201 20.85 19.24 20.79
C SER A 201 19.34 19.23 20.97
N ARG A 202 18.85 18.41 21.91
CA ARG A 202 17.45 18.46 22.36
C ARG A 202 17.31 17.98 23.80
N SER A 203 16.26 18.44 24.47
CA SER A 203 15.93 17.98 25.81
C SER A 203 15.53 16.51 25.80
N VAL A 204 16.18 15.71 26.64
CA VAL A 204 15.81 14.32 26.91
C VAL A 204 14.41 14.23 27.54
N ARG A 205 14.01 15.26 28.30
CA ARG A 205 12.72 15.29 29.01
C ARG A 205 11.53 15.55 28.07
N PHE A 206 11.75 16.33 27.02
CA PHE A 206 10.70 16.83 26.14
C PHE A 206 10.82 16.32 24.70
N ALA A 207 11.66 15.32 24.46
CA ALA A 207 11.78 14.72 23.13
C ALA A 207 10.41 14.18 22.66
N GLN A 208 10.00 14.55 21.43
CA GLN A 208 8.62 14.40 20.96
C GLN A 208 8.20 12.96 20.58
N THR A 209 8.96 11.92 20.97
CA THR A 209 8.67 10.52 20.62
C THR A 209 9.15 9.55 21.70
N LYS A 210 8.95 8.23 21.51
CA LYS A 210 9.57 7.14 22.31
C LYS A 210 11.10 7.08 22.15
N SER A 211 11.77 8.22 21.98
CA SER A 211 13.21 8.29 21.78
C SER A 211 13.93 7.90 23.06
N ASN A 212 14.72 6.84 23.00
CA ASN A 212 15.55 6.39 24.11
C ASN A 212 16.88 7.16 24.11
N ASP A 213 16.83 8.49 24.23
CA ASP A 213 18.01 9.36 24.05
C ASP A 213 19.14 9.05 25.05
N ARG A 214 18.81 8.68 26.29
CA ARG A 214 19.78 8.18 27.26
C ARG A 214 20.43 6.87 26.83
N LYS A 215 19.66 5.97 26.20
CA LYS A 215 20.17 4.72 25.61
C LYS A 215 21.09 5.05 24.43
N LEU A 216 20.68 5.97 23.55
CA LEU A 216 21.54 6.40 22.44
C LEU A 216 22.88 6.94 22.96
N ALA A 217 22.86 7.85 23.94
CA ALA A 217 24.08 8.44 24.49
C ALA A 217 25.05 7.39 25.09
N SER A 218 24.53 6.32 25.71
CA SER A 218 25.35 5.28 26.33
C SER A 218 25.74 4.13 25.40
N LEU A 219 25.18 4.05 24.19
CA LEU A 219 25.47 2.96 23.26
C LEU A 219 26.83 3.13 22.58
N ASP A 220 27.61 2.06 22.55
CA ASP A 220 28.81 1.98 21.72
C ASP A 220 28.45 2.10 20.23
N GLU A 221 29.35 2.66 19.43
CA GLU A 221 29.20 2.81 17.98
C GLU A 221 28.92 1.47 17.26
N SER A 222 29.48 0.38 17.79
CA SER A 222 29.25 -0.98 17.25
C SER A 222 27.84 -1.54 17.53
N LYS A 223 27.01 -0.84 18.32
CA LYS A 223 25.69 -1.31 18.76
C LYS A 223 24.54 -0.58 18.09
N TYR A 224 24.82 0.33 17.18
CA TYR A 224 23.81 1.00 16.37
C TYR A 224 24.26 1.21 14.94
N THR A 225 23.28 1.52 14.08
CA THR A 225 23.49 1.95 12.70
C THR A 225 22.83 3.30 12.50
N VAL A 226 23.43 4.13 11.64
CA VAL A 226 22.88 5.43 11.27
C VAL A 226 22.31 5.32 9.86
N VAL A 227 21.03 5.64 9.72
CA VAL A 227 20.32 5.63 8.44
C VAL A 227 19.93 7.06 8.08
N TRP A 228 20.50 7.56 6.98
CA TRP A 228 20.18 8.88 6.44
C TRP A 228 19.10 8.77 5.35
N THR A 229 18.02 9.53 5.52
CA THR A 229 16.94 9.66 4.54
C THR A 229 16.86 11.12 4.08
N PRO A 230 17.56 11.49 2.99
CA PRO A 230 17.53 12.86 2.48
C PRO A 230 16.16 13.21 1.88
N GLU A 231 15.72 14.45 2.10
CA GLU A 231 14.54 15.04 1.49
C GLU A 231 14.90 16.09 0.44
N ALA A 232 15.91 16.91 0.74
CA ALA A 232 16.37 17.98 -0.14
C ALA A 232 17.86 18.30 0.08
N VAL A 233 18.53 18.67 -1.01
CA VAL A 233 19.86 19.26 -1.02
C VAL A 233 19.79 20.51 -1.90
N VAL A 234 20.15 21.67 -1.32
CA VAL A 234 20.17 22.95 -2.02
C VAL A 234 21.62 23.34 -2.25
N PHE A 235 21.99 23.69 -3.47
CA PHE A 235 23.32 24.15 -3.83
C PHE A 235 23.40 25.68 -3.79
N VAL A 236 24.62 26.21 -3.59
CA VAL A 236 24.88 27.66 -3.54
C VAL A 236 24.54 28.36 -4.87
N ASP A 237 24.60 27.64 -5.99
CA ASP A 237 24.22 28.15 -7.32
C ASP A 237 22.69 28.25 -7.54
N GLY A 238 21.89 27.91 -6.53
CA GLY A 238 20.43 27.95 -6.57
C GLY A 238 19.76 26.70 -7.15
N SER A 239 20.54 25.74 -7.68
CA SER A 239 20.00 24.43 -8.06
C SER A 239 19.68 23.58 -6.82
N SER A 240 18.76 22.62 -6.96
CA SER A 240 18.41 21.72 -5.85
C SER A 240 18.06 20.31 -6.33
N LEU A 241 18.29 19.36 -5.44
CA LEU A 241 17.78 18.01 -5.51
C LEU A 241 16.65 17.91 -4.49
N THR A 242 15.48 17.42 -4.89
CA THR A 242 14.34 17.22 -3.99
C THR A 242 13.61 15.94 -4.37
N LEU A 243 12.93 15.35 -3.39
CA LEU A 243 11.98 14.29 -3.68
C LEU A 243 10.79 14.85 -4.49
N PRO A 244 10.26 14.08 -5.47
CA PRO A 244 9.02 14.42 -6.13
C PRO A 244 7.95 14.66 -5.06
N GLN A 245 7.33 15.84 -5.06
CA GLN A 245 6.19 16.08 -4.20
C GLN A 245 5.05 15.18 -4.70
N ASP A 246 4.50 14.35 -3.81
CA ASP A 246 3.24 13.65 -4.07
C ASP A 246 2.15 14.72 -4.11
N THR A 247 1.95 15.35 -5.26
CA THR A 247 0.80 16.23 -5.49
C THR A 247 -0.43 15.36 -5.65
N ALA A 248 -0.93 14.81 -4.54
CA ALA A 248 -2.32 14.42 -4.41
C ALA A 248 -3.08 15.68 -3.96
N SER A 249 -3.65 16.40 -4.92
CA SER A 249 -4.70 17.40 -4.70
C SER A 249 -6.03 16.83 -5.19
#